data_AF-A0A967M626-F1
#
_entry.id   AF-A0A967M626-F1
#
_cell.length_a   1.000
_cell.length_b   1.000
_cell.length_c   1.000
_cell.angle_alpha   90.00
_cell.angle_beta   90.00
_cell.angle_gamma   90.00
#
_symmetry.space_group_name_H-M   'P 1'
#
loop_
_entity.id
_entity.type
_entity.pdbx_description
1 polymer ?
#
loop_
_entity_poly.entity_id
_entity_poly.type
_entity_poly.pdbx_seq_one_letter_code
_entity_poly.pdbx_strand_id
1 'polypeptide(L)' 'ELLASVFRHVTETSPGDLDEVAVGSVRDGIGNIARVAALAADLPVDLPAMTLDRQCASSIEALATAAAKINAGLADR' A
#
# COMPACT_ATOMS: atom_id res chain seq x y z
N GLU A 1 -12.04 -5.91 2.62
CA GLU A 1 -12.69 -5.31 3.81
C GLU A 1 -11.75 -4.50 4.72
N LEU A 2 -11.00 -5.10 5.66
CA LEU A 2 -10.25 -4.30 6.66
C LEU A 2 -9.26 -3.31 6.03
N LEU A 3 -8.36 -3.78 5.16
CA LEU A 3 -7.40 -2.90 4.47
C LEU A 3 -8.08 -1.80 3.63
N ALA A 4 -9.18 -2.12 2.95
CA ALA A 4 -9.92 -1.16 2.15
C ALA A 4 -10.52 -0.03 3.02
N SER A 5 -11.01 -0.35 4.23
CA SER A 5 -11.49 0.67 5.17
C SER A 5 -10.38 1.60 5.65
N VAL A 6 -9.18 1.06 5.88
CA VAL A 6 -8.00 1.86 6.26
C VAL A 6 -7.59 2.78 5.12
N PHE A 7 -7.55 2.28 3.88
CA PHE A 7 -7.22 3.11 2.72
C PHE A 7 -8.20 4.27 2.55
N ARG A 8 -9.51 4.02 2.58
CA ARG A 8 -10.52 5.08 2.52
C ARG A 8 -10.27 6.15 3.58
N HIS A 9 -10.09 5.73 4.84
CA HIS A 9 -9.87 6.66 5.94
C HIS A 9 -8.58 7.49 5.78
N VAL A 10 -7.49 6.86 5.35
CA VAL A 10 -6.21 7.57 5.12
C VAL A 10 -6.34 8.57 3.96
N THR A 11 -6.98 8.20 2.85
CA THR A 11 -7.17 9.10 1.71
C THR A 11 -8.15 10.23 1.99
N GLU A 12 -9.13 10.01 2.87
CA GLU A 12 -10.05 11.07 3.34
C GLU A 12 -9.32 12.08 4.24
N THR A 13 -8.39 11.61 5.08
CA THR A 13 -7.67 12.46 6.05
C THR A 13 -6.39 13.09 5.51
N SER A 14 -5.82 12.52 4.45
CA SER A 14 -4.63 13.00 3.76
C SER A 14 -4.86 12.98 2.24
N PRO A 15 -5.68 13.90 1.71
CA PRO A 15 -6.03 13.94 0.30
C PRO A 15 -4.81 14.32 -0.56
N GLY A 16 -4.71 13.69 -1.73
CA GLY A 16 -3.65 13.93 -2.70
C GLY A 16 -3.48 12.73 -3.64
N ASP A 17 -2.66 12.90 -4.67
CA ASP A 17 -2.28 11.81 -5.56
C ASP A 17 -1.28 10.90 -4.84
N LEU A 18 -1.46 9.58 -5.00
CA LEU A 18 -0.59 8.53 -4.47
C LEU A 18 0.23 7.98 -5.63
N ASP A 19 1.52 7.73 -5.42
CA ASP A 19 2.35 7.09 -6.45
C ASP A 19 2.27 5.55 -6.40
N GLU A 20 2.07 4.98 -5.21
CA GLU A 20 1.97 3.53 -4.99
C GLU A 20 1.37 3.18 -3.62
N VAL A 21 0.76 2.00 -3.50
CA VAL A 21 0.34 1.42 -2.21
C VAL A 21 1.20 0.20 -1.84
N ALA A 22 1.87 0.23 -0.69
CA ALA A 22 2.62 -0.90 -0.15
C ALA A 22 1.96 -1.47 1.11
N VAL A 23 1.72 -2.79 1.15
CA VAL A 23 1.14 -3.46 2.33
C VAL A 23 2.03 -4.62 2.78
N GLY A 24 2.33 -4.66 4.07
CA GLY A 24 2.95 -5.83 4.70
C GLY A 24 1.93 -6.92 5.02
N SER A 25 2.14 -8.15 4.54
CA SER A 25 1.31 -9.31 4.83
C SER A 25 2.15 -10.59 4.81
N VAL A 26 1.96 -11.45 5.82
CA VAL A 26 2.76 -12.69 6.02
C VAL A 26 2.11 -13.91 5.38
N ARG A 27 0.80 -13.86 5.17
CA ARG A 27 0.05 -15.01 4.66
C ARG A 27 -1.22 -14.51 3.97
N ASP A 28 -1.06 -13.97 2.77
CA ASP A 28 -2.19 -13.79 1.89
C ASP A 28 -2.41 -15.05 1.04
N GLY A 29 -3.69 -15.43 0.86
CA GLY A 29 -4.09 -16.43 -0.12
C GLY A 29 -4.42 -15.82 -1.49
N ILE A 30 -4.06 -14.55 -1.68
CA ILE A 30 -4.65 -13.65 -2.69
C ILE A 30 -3.55 -13.05 -3.61
N GLY A 31 -2.27 -13.34 -3.35
CA GLY A 31 -1.14 -12.96 -4.20
C GLY A 31 -0.71 -11.51 -4.00
N ASN A 32 -1.61 -10.55 -4.26
CA ASN A 32 -1.38 -9.14 -3.98
C ASN A 32 -2.59 -8.53 -3.26
N ILE A 33 -2.64 -8.74 -1.95
CA ILE A 33 -3.72 -8.23 -1.11
C ILE A 33 -3.78 -6.70 -1.09
N ALA A 34 -2.63 -6.02 -1.24
CA ALA A 34 -2.58 -4.56 -1.39
C ALA A 34 -3.42 -4.10 -2.58
N ARG A 35 -3.24 -4.76 -3.74
CA ARG A 35 -3.96 -4.41 -4.97
C ARG A 35 -5.46 -4.70 -4.86
N VAL A 36 -5.84 -5.85 -4.30
CA VAL A 36 -7.25 -6.19 -4.10
C VAL A 36 -7.91 -5.21 -3.14
N ALA A 37 -7.23 -4.83 -2.06
CA ALA A 37 -7.75 -3.86 -1.10
C ALA A 37 -7.84 -2.43 -1.68
N ALA A 38 -6.88 -2.01 -2.50
CA ALA A 38 -6.89 -0.71 -3.17
C ALA A 38 -8.10 -0.58 -4.10
N LEU A 39 -8.36 -1.61 -4.92
CA LEU A 39 -9.54 -1.65 -5.80
C LEU A 39 -10.84 -1.67 -5.00
N ALA A 40 -10.90 -2.43 -3.90
CA ALA A 40 -12.07 -2.45 -3.01
C ALA A 40 -12.26 -1.15 -2.22
N ALA A 41 -11.29 -0.23 -2.26
CA ALA A 41 -11.35 1.11 -1.69
C ALA A 41 -11.62 2.18 -2.76
N ASP A 42 -11.95 1.78 -3.99
CA ASP A 42 -12.19 2.68 -5.14
C ASP A 42 -10.97 3.55 -5.50
N LEU A 43 -9.75 3.09 -5.17
CA LEU A 43 -8.53 3.75 -5.62
C LEU A 43 -8.32 3.53 -7.14
N PRO A 44 -7.59 4.43 -7.83
CA PRO A 44 -7.41 4.36 -9.27
C PRO A 44 -6.89 3.01 -9.77
N VAL A 45 -7.38 2.59 -10.94
CA VAL A 45 -7.00 1.31 -11.54
C VAL A 45 -5.56 1.29 -12.06
N ASP A 46 -4.99 2.44 -12.31
CA ASP A 46 -3.59 2.64 -12.70
C ASP A 46 -2.65 2.81 -11.50
N LEU A 47 -3.18 3.01 -10.28
CA LEU A 47 -2.38 3.10 -9.06
C LEU A 47 -1.64 1.78 -8.78
N PRO A 48 -0.28 1.76 -8.85
CA PRO A 48 0.52 0.60 -8.51
C PRO A 48 0.28 0.17 -7.06
N ALA A 49 0.34 -1.13 -6.80
CA ALA A 49 0.26 -1.66 -5.44
C ALA A 49 1.10 -2.92 -5.30
N MET A 50 1.76 -3.08 -4.16
CA MET A 50 2.58 -4.25 -3.83
C MET A 50 2.29 -4.79 -2.44
N THR A 51 2.37 -6.12 -2.33
CA THR A 51 2.35 -6.82 -1.05
C THR A 51 3.77 -7.30 -0.73
N LEU A 52 4.22 -7.05 0.50
CA LEU A 52 5.55 -7.39 0.98
C LEU A 52 5.42 -8.40 2.13
N ASP A 53 6.26 -9.43 2.09
CA ASP A 53 6.37 -10.40 3.17
C ASP A 53 7.79 -10.40 3.73
N ARG A 54 7.90 -9.87 4.95
CA ARG A 54 9.07 -9.97 5.82
C ARG A 54 8.64 -10.48 7.20
N GLN A 55 7.73 -11.46 7.22
CA GLN A 55 7.18 -12.04 8.44
C GLN A 55 6.63 -10.95 9.39
N CYS A 56 6.90 -11.03 10.69
CA CYS A 56 6.45 -10.04 11.69
C CYS A 56 6.93 -8.61 11.38
N ALA A 57 7.94 -8.44 10.51
CA ALA A 57 8.45 -7.14 10.09
C ALA A 57 7.84 -6.63 8.77
N SER A 58 6.83 -7.29 8.20
CA SER A 58 6.27 -6.90 6.90
C SER A 58 5.72 -5.46 6.88
N SER A 59 5.07 -5.03 7.96
CA SER A 59 4.52 -3.66 8.01
C SER A 59 5.61 -2.59 8.06
N ILE A 60 6.69 -2.83 8.81
CA ILE A 60 7.81 -1.89 8.85
C ILE A 60 8.64 -1.94 7.56
N GLU A 61 8.70 -3.10 6.90
CA GLU A 61 9.30 -3.24 5.57
C GLU A 61 8.55 -2.43 4.51
N ALA A 62 7.22 -2.43 4.54
CA ALA A 62 6.41 -1.61 3.64
C ALA A 62 6.72 -0.11 3.80
N LEU A 63 6.81 0.37 5.05
CA LEU A 63 7.19 1.75 5.32
C LEU A 63 8.62 2.06 4.88
N ALA A 64 9.58 1.17 5.18
CA ALA A 64 10.97 1.34 4.79
C ALA A 64 11.13 1.37 3.27
N THR A 65 10.37 0.54 2.55
CA THR A 65 10.37 0.50 1.09
C THR A 65 9.80 1.79 0.50
N ALA A 66 8.66 2.27 1.01
CA ALA A 66 8.09 3.55 0.58
C ALA A 66 9.06 4.72 0.81
N ALA A 67 9.65 4.80 2.02
CA ALA A 67 10.65 5.82 2.33
C ALA A 67 11.90 5.72 1.43
N ALA A 68 12.35 4.50 1.11
CA ALA A 68 13.47 4.29 0.20
C ALA A 68 13.15 4.76 -1.22
N LYS A 69 11.94 4.50 -1.73
CA LYS A 69 11.50 5.00 -3.05
C LYS A 69 11.45 6.52 -3.10
N ILE A 70 10.92 7.15 -2.05
CA ILE A 70 10.90 8.62 -1.93
C ILE A 70 12.32 9.18 -1.90
N ASN A 71 13.18 8.63 -1.06
CA ASN A 71 14.58 9.06 -0.96
C ASN A 71 15.37 8.85 -2.26
N ALA A 72 14.99 7.85 -3.06
CA ALA A 72 15.59 7.58 -4.37
C ALA A 72 15.02 8.46 -5.50
N GLY A 73 14.02 9.31 -5.23
CA GLY A 73 13.32 10.11 -6.24
C GLY A 73 12.46 9.27 -7.19
N LEU A 74 12.04 8.08 -6.76
CA LEU A 74 11.16 7.18 -7.53
C LEU A 74 9.68 7.35 -7.18
N ALA A 75 9.38 8.12 -6.14
CA ALA A 75 8.04 8.50 -5.68
C ALA A 75 8.15 9.83 -4.93
N ASP A 76 7.06 10.58 -4.86
CA ASP A 76 6.93 11.79 -4.07
C ASP A 76 5.97 11.60 -2.88
N ARG A 77 5.00 10.68 -3.00
CA ARG A 77 3.94 10.44 -2.01
C ARG A 77 3.52 8.99 -1.85
#